data_AF-A0A0F5QFZ9-F1
#
_entry.id   AF-A0A0F5QFZ9-F1
#
_cell.length_a   1.000
_cell.length_b   1.000
_cell.length_c   1.000
_cell.angle_alpha   90.00
_cell.angle_beta   90.00
_cell.angle_gamma   90.00
#
_symmetry.space_group_name_H-M   'P 1'
#
loop_
_entity.id
_entity.type
_entity.pdbx_description
1 polymer ?
#
loop_
_entity_poly.entity_id
_entity_poly.type
_entity_poly.pdbx_seq_one_letter_code
_entity_poly.pdbx_strand_id
1 'polypeptide(L)'
;MHHNSKEHRALVQWAADCAERVLPLAEANGDKRARQAISAARGFAAGKNSVDHARRAAEAAHAAAREAGTDAARNAARAAGHAAETAHVPAHGPHAANYALKAVIAAGGDDEAEEKWQDERVPAIG
;
A
#
# COMPACT_ATOMS: atom_id res chain seq x y z
N MET A 1 -13.56 13.53 -10.89
CA MET A 1 -13.32 12.34 -11.72
C MET A 1 -13.74 11.12 -10.90
N HIS A 2 -14.82 10.43 -11.27
CA HIS A 2 -15.30 9.26 -10.53
C HIS A 2 -14.50 8.02 -10.99
N HIS A 3 -13.28 7.85 -10.48
CA HIS A 3 -12.56 6.58 -10.62
C HIS A 3 -13.12 5.63 -9.55
N ASN A 4 -14.32 5.09 -9.73
CA ASN A 4 -14.87 4.08 -8.83
C ASN A 4 -15.45 2.90 -9.63
N SER A 5 -14.70 2.46 -10.63
CA SER A 5 -15.02 1.25 -11.39
C SER A 5 -14.66 -0.01 -10.58
N LYS A 6 -15.11 -1.18 -11.02
CA LYS A 6 -14.78 -2.45 -10.35
C LYS A 6 -13.28 -2.74 -10.43
N GLU A 7 -12.68 -2.45 -11.57
CA GLU A 7 -11.25 -2.58 -11.86
C GLU A 7 -10.44 -1.68 -10.93
N HIS A 8 -10.88 -0.43 -10.72
CA HIS A 8 -10.18 0.46 -9.80
C HIS A 8 -10.24 -0.04 -8.35
N ARG A 9 -11.40 -0.52 -7.88
CA ARG A 9 -11.51 -1.10 -6.54
C ARG A 9 -10.68 -2.37 -6.38
N ALA A 10 -10.63 -3.22 -7.41
CA ALA A 10 -9.77 -4.41 -7.43
C ALA A 10 -8.29 -4.02 -7.35
N LEU A 11 -7.87 -2.97 -8.07
CA LEU A 11 -6.49 -2.47 -8.00
C LEU A 11 -6.15 -1.90 -6.62
N VAL A 12 -7.07 -1.16 -5.99
CA VAL A 12 -6.87 -0.69 -4.60
C VAL A 12 -6.77 -1.85 -3.62
N GLN A 13 -7.55 -2.92 -3.79
CA GLN A 13 -7.46 -4.13 -2.97
C GLN A 13 -6.10 -4.80 -3.12
N TRP A 14 -5.66 -5.05 -4.35
CA TRP A 14 -4.35 -5.62 -4.62
C TRP A 14 -3.22 -4.78 -4.03
N ALA A 15 -3.25 -3.45 -4.21
CA ALA A 15 -2.26 -2.56 -3.63
C ALA A 15 -2.24 -2.62 -2.08
N ALA A 16 -3.41 -2.73 -1.45
CA ALA A 16 -3.54 -2.91 -0.01
C ALA A 16 -3.00 -4.27 0.46
N ASP A 17 -3.20 -5.34 -0.31
CA ASP A 17 -2.70 -6.67 0.01
C ASP A 17 -1.16 -6.73 -0.10
N CYS A 18 -0.57 -6.11 -1.14
CA CYS A 18 0.89 -5.96 -1.25
C CYS A 18 1.46 -5.21 -0.03
N ALA A 19 0.84 -4.09 0.36
CA ALA A 19 1.29 -3.32 1.52
C ALA A 19 1.10 -4.07 2.85
N GLU A 20 0.06 -4.89 2.99
CA GLU A 20 -0.19 -5.66 4.22
C GLU A 20 0.89 -6.73 4.46
N ARG A 21 1.44 -7.33 3.41
CA ARG A 21 2.53 -8.33 3.54
C ARG A 21 3.78 -7.79 4.23
N VAL A 22 4.04 -6.50 4.07
CA VAL A 22 5.20 -5.82 4.67
C VAL A 22 4.83 -4.97 5.88
N LEU A 23 3.56 -4.97 6.31
CA LEU A 23 3.09 -4.19 7.45
C LEU A 23 3.88 -4.43 8.74
N PRO A 24 4.27 -5.68 9.11
CA PRO A 24 5.07 -5.90 10.32
C PRO A 24 6.38 -5.11 10.37
N LEU A 25 6.98 -4.82 9.20
CA LEU A 25 8.21 -4.03 9.10
C LEU A 25 7.96 -2.55 9.45
N ALA A 26 6.81 -2.00 9.04
CA ALA A 26 6.44 -0.62 9.36
C ALA A 26 6.06 -0.45 10.83
N GLU A 27 5.51 -1.49 11.47
CA GLU A 27 4.99 -1.42 12.85
C GLU A 27 6.01 -1.87 13.90
N ALA A 28 7.27 -2.11 13.53
CA ALA A 28 8.32 -2.54 14.46
C ALA A 28 8.53 -1.58 15.65
N ASN A 29 8.20 -0.30 15.48
CA ASN A 29 8.23 0.73 16.53
C ASN A 29 6.85 1.06 17.13
N GLY A 30 5.81 0.31 16.78
CA GLY A 30 4.42 0.54 17.22
C GLY A 30 3.64 1.62 16.46
N ASP A 31 4.20 2.24 15.42
CA ASP A 31 3.50 3.22 14.59
C ASP A 31 2.38 2.57 13.78
N LYS A 32 1.15 3.10 13.92
CA LYS A 32 -0.06 2.54 13.29
C LYS A 32 -0.44 3.22 11.97
N ARG A 33 0.28 4.26 11.54
CA ARG A 33 -0.08 5.06 10.35
C ARG A 33 -0.10 4.22 9.07
N ALA A 34 0.79 3.24 8.94
CA ALA A 34 0.79 2.29 7.81
C ALA A 34 -0.48 1.41 7.81
N ARG A 35 -0.83 0.79 8.94
CA ARG A 35 -2.07 -0.01 9.07
C ARG A 35 -3.33 0.82 8.80
N GLN A 36 -3.33 2.09 9.23
CA GLN A 36 -4.44 3.02 8.98
C GLN A 36 -4.59 3.33 7.48
N ALA A 37 -3.49 3.52 6.75
CA ALA A 37 -3.52 3.71 5.30
C ALA A 37 -4.05 2.47 4.56
N ILE A 38 -3.58 1.27 4.92
CA ILE A 38 -4.11 0.01 4.36
C ILE A 38 -5.62 -0.14 4.64
N SER A 39 -6.04 0.14 5.88
CA SER A 39 -7.46 0.11 6.25
C SER A 39 -8.28 1.13 5.46
N ALA A 40 -7.71 2.32 5.21
CA ALA A 40 -8.35 3.36 4.43
C ALA A 40 -8.56 2.93 2.96
N ALA A 41 -7.53 2.32 2.36
CA ALA A 41 -7.56 1.74 1.02
C ALA A 41 -8.66 0.66 0.91
N ARG A 42 -8.69 -0.30 1.85
CA ARG A 42 -9.72 -1.34 1.92
C ARG A 42 -11.12 -0.77 2.10
N GLY A 43 -11.26 0.27 2.93
CA GLY A 43 -12.55 0.95 3.10
C GLY A 43 -13.01 1.65 1.83
N PHE A 44 -12.12 2.27 1.04
CA PHE A 44 -12.48 2.82 -0.26
C PHE A 44 -12.95 1.73 -1.23
N ALA A 45 -12.21 0.62 -1.33
CA ALA A 45 -12.58 -0.50 -2.17
C ALA A 45 -13.88 -1.20 -1.73
N ALA A 46 -14.30 -1.03 -0.48
CA ALA A 46 -15.59 -1.48 0.03
C ALA A 46 -16.72 -0.45 -0.13
N GLY A 47 -16.45 0.74 -0.70
CA GLY A 47 -17.41 1.84 -0.81
C GLY A 47 -17.71 2.55 0.51
N LYS A 48 -16.85 2.37 1.54
CA LYS A 48 -17.02 2.89 2.91
C LYS A 48 -16.24 4.18 3.18
N ASN A 49 -15.18 4.45 2.41
CA ASN A 49 -14.35 5.65 2.56
C ASN A 49 -14.35 6.50 1.30
N SER A 50 -14.23 7.82 1.47
CA SER A 50 -13.99 8.75 0.37
C SER A 50 -12.52 8.75 -0.06
N VAL A 51 -12.26 9.26 -1.27
CA VAL A 51 -10.91 9.53 -1.76
C VAL A 51 -10.15 10.44 -0.77
N ASP A 52 -10.78 11.50 -0.26
CA ASP A 52 -10.13 12.42 0.67
C ASP A 52 -9.71 11.75 1.99
N HIS A 53 -10.51 10.80 2.50
CA HIS A 53 -10.13 10.03 3.66
C HIS A 53 -8.89 9.16 3.38
N ALA A 54 -8.87 8.47 2.23
CA ALA A 54 -7.72 7.66 1.81
C ALA A 54 -6.45 8.51 1.64
N ARG A 55 -6.56 9.69 1.02
CA ARG A 55 -5.43 10.62 0.83
C ARG A 55 -4.85 11.11 2.15
N ARG A 56 -5.68 11.51 3.12
CA ARG A 56 -5.18 11.89 4.46
C ARG A 56 -4.44 10.75 5.16
N ALA A 57 -4.95 9.52 5.04
CA ALA A 57 -4.27 8.36 5.59
C ALA A 57 -2.94 8.08 4.87
N ALA A 58 -2.88 8.29 3.55
CA ALA A 58 -1.67 8.17 2.77
C ALA A 58 -0.60 9.20 3.18
N GLU A 59 -1.00 10.46 3.34
CA GLU A 59 -0.12 11.54 3.82
C GLU A 59 0.50 11.20 5.18
N ALA A 60 -0.31 10.66 6.11
CA ALA A 60 0.16 10.20 7.40
C ALA A 60 1.17 9.03 7.27
N ALA A 61 0.89 8.04 6.42
CA ALA A 61 1.83 6.94 6.16
C ALA A 61 3.14 7.43 5.50
N HIS A 62 3.08 8.42 4.60
CA HIS A 62 4.27 9.03 4.03
C HIS A 62 5.06 9.85 5.07
N ALA A 63 4.41 10.49 6.04
CA ALA A 63 5.09 11.09 7.18
C ALA A 63 5.81 10.04 8.03
N ALA A 64 5.13 8.94 8.36
CA ALA A 64 5.73 7.79 9.06
C ALA A 64 6.97 7.25 8.33
N ALA A 65 6.90 7.14 7.01
CA ALA A 65 8.04 6.70 6.19
C ALA A 65 9.25 7.66 6.30
N ARG A 66 9.03 8.97 6.44
CA ARG A 66 10.13 9.93 6.63
C ARG A 66 10.79 9.77 7.99
N GLU A 67 10.00 9.42 9.00
CA GLU A 67 10.41 9.24 10.39
C GLU A 67 10.97 7.83 10.70
N ALA A 68 10.81 6.88 9.78
CA ALA A 68 11.22 5.49 9.97
C ALA A 68 12.74 5.33 10.19
N GLY A 69 13.09 4.50 11.17
CA GLY A 69 14.48 4.24 11.58
C GLY A 69 15.23 3.20 10.73
N THR A 70 14.56 2.48 9.85
CA THR A 70 15.16 1.50 8.92
C THR A 70 14.58 1.66 7.52
N ASP A 71 15.32 1.23 6.50
CA ASP A 71 14.83 1.28 5.12
C ASP A 71 13.68 0.30 4.87
N ALA A 72 13.68 -0.84 5.55
CA ALA A 72 12.55 -1.78 5.53
C ALA A 72 11.26 -1.12 6.03
N ALA A 73 11.30 -0.46 7.20
CA ALA A 73 10.15 0.26 7.76
C ALA A 73 9.73 1.44 6.87
N ARG A 74 10.70 2.20 6.34
CA ARG A 74 10.48 3.32 5.41
C ARG A 74 9.73 2.86 4.16
N ASN A 75 10.19 1.78 3.52
CA ASN A 75 9.60 1.26 2.30
C ASN A 75 8.22 0.63 2.57
N ALA A 76 8.04 -0.09 3.68
CA ALA A 76 6.74 -0.63 4.07
C ALA A 76 5.70 0.48 4.33
N ALA A 77 6.08 1.57 5.00
CA ALA A 77 5.20 2.73 5.20
C ALA A 77 4.88 3.45 3.87
N ARG A 78 5.84 3.52 2.92
CA ARG A 78 5.57 4.04 1.56
C ARG A 78 4.60 3.15 0.78
N ALA A 79 4.75 1.82 0.88
CA ALA A 79 3.83 0.87 0.26
C ALA A 79 2.39 1.12 0.72
N ALA A 80 2.18 1.25 2.03
CA ALA A 80 0.88 1.56 2.62
C ALA A 80 0.31 2.92 2.16
N GLY A 81 1.16 3.95 2.08
CA GLY A 81 0.74 5.27 1.57
C GLY A 81 0.27 5.21 0.12
N HIS A 82 1.03 4.52 -0.76
CA HIS A 82 0.63 4.34 -2.15
C HIS A 82 -0.61 3.46 -2.32
N ALA A 83 -0.80 2.44 -1.48
CA ALA A 83 -2.02 1.66 -1.48
C ALA A 83 -3.26 2.55 -1.23
N ALA A 84 -3.16 3.49 -0.29
CA ALA A 84 -4.22 4.45 -0.03
C ALA A 84 -4.39 5.51 -1.14
N GLU A 85 -3.31 6.06 -1.71
CA GLU A 85 -3.38 6.99 -2.86
C GLU A 85 -3.91 6.33 -4.14
N THR A 86 -3.89 5.00 -4.24
CA THR A 86 -4.52 4.30 -5.35
C THR A 86 -6.00 4.65 -5.43
N ALA A 87 -6.68 4.93 -4.31
CA ALA A 87 -8.07 5.41 -4.32
C ALA A 87 -8.27 6.72 -5.09
N HIS A 88 -7.24 7.59 -5.15
CA HIS A 88 -7.27 8.85 -5.87
C HIS A 88 -7.02 8.64 -7.36
N VAL A 89 -5.92 7.96 -7.71
CA VAL A 89 -5.58 7.61 -9.09
C VAL A 89 -4.93 6.20 -9.18
N PRO A 90 -5.30 5.39 -10.20
CA PRO A 90 -4.82 4.01 -10.35
C PRO A 90 -3.30 3.84 -10.36
N ALA A 91 -2.56 4.84 -10.88
CA ALA A 91 -1.11 4.79 -11.06
C ALA A 91 -0.32 4.60 -9.76
N HIS A 92 -0.93 4.79 -8.58
CA HIS A 92 -0.28 4.49 -7.31
C HIS A 92 -0.27 3.00 -6.95
N GLY A 93 -1.11 2.16 -7.57
CA GLY A 93 -1.17 0.73 -7.28
C GLY A 93 0.18 0.03 -7.51
N PRO A 94 0.77 0.14 -8.71
CA PRO A 94 2.10 -0.42 -8.99
C PRO A 94 3.20 0.14 -8.09
N HIS A 95 3.09 1.41 -7.66
CA HIS A 95 4.04 1.96 -6.70
C HIS A 95 3.92 1.30 -5.32
N ALA A 96 2.72 0.93 -4.87
CA ALA A 96 2.53 0.21 -3.61
C ALA A 96 3.26 -1.15 -3.63
N ALA A 97 3.07 -1.93 -4.70
CA ALA A 97 3.74 -3.22 -4.92
C ALA A 97 5.27 -3.06 -4.98
N ASN A 98 5.77 -2.11 -5.76
CA ASN A 98 7.21 -1.83 -5.87
C ASN A 98 7.85 -1.45 -4.52
N TYR A 99 7.17 -0.67 -3.69
CA TYR A 99 7.68 -0.34 -2.35
C TYR A 99 7.57 -1.51 -1.37
N ALA A 100 6.57 -2.39 -1.51
CA ALA A 100 6.52 -3.63 -0.74
C ALA A 100 7.72 -4.53 -1.08
N LEU A 101 8.02 -4.71 -2.37
CA LEU A 101 9.20 -5.46 -2.81
C LEU A 101 10.51 -4.85 -2.26
N LYS A 102 10.66 -3.51 -2.34
CA LYS A 102 11.81 -2.81 -1.73
C LYS A 102 11.89 -2.98 -0.21
N ALA A 103 10.77 -3.15 0.49
CA ALA A 103 10.76 -3.41 1.92
C ALA A 103 11.25 -4.84 2.23
N VAL A 104 10.82 -5.83 1.43
CA VAL A 104 11.31 -7.21 1.52
C VAL A 104 12.82 -7.28 1.28
N ILE A 105 13.31 -6.67 0.20
CA ILE A 105 14.75 -6.60 -0.11
C ILE A 105 15.52 -5.95 1.04
N ALA A 106 15.05 -4.81 1.55
CA ALA A 106 15.71 -4.10 2.65
C ALA A 106 15.69 -4.88 3.98
N ALA A 107 14.76 -5.83 4.14
CA ALA A 107 14.71 -6.73 5.29
C ALA A 107 15.53 -8.03 5.09
N GLY A 108 16.18 -8.21 3.92
CA GLY A 108 16.88 -9.44 3.57
C GLY A 108 15.94 -10.62 3.32
N GLY A 109 14.70 -10.36 2.94
CA GLY A 109 13.71 -11.37 2.57
C GLY A 109 13.87 -11.85 1.12
N ASP A 110 13.01 -12.80 0.74
CA ASP A 110 12.95 -13.39 -0.60
C ASP A 110 12.13 -12.50 -1.55
N ASP A 111 12.84 -11.75 -2.40
CA ASP A 111 12.25 -10.80 -3.33
C ASP A 111 11.62 -11.48 -4.55
N GLU A 112 12.19 -12.58 -5.04
CA GLU A 112 11.59 -13.39 -6.12
C GLU A 112 10.23 -13.97 -5.70
N ALA A 113 10.13 -14.48 -4.47
CA ALA A 113 8.86 -14.99 -3.93
C ALA A 113 7.82 -13.88 -3.76
N GLU A 114 8.24 -12.68 -3.36
CA GLU A 114 7.35 -11.53 -3.22
C GLU A 114 6.85 -11.04 -4.58
N GLU A 115 7.74 -10.85 -5.56
CA GLU A 115 7.39 -10.42 -6.92
C GLU A 115 6.41 -11.41 -7.56
N LYS A 116 6.73 -12.72 -7.49
CA LYS A 116 5.83 -13.77 -7.99
C LYS A 116 4.45 -13.72 -7.35
N TRP A 117 4.37 -13.52 -6.02
CA TRP A 117 3.09 -13.41 -5.32
C TRP A 117 2.27 -12.19 -5.81
N GLN A 118 2.94 -11.07 -6.08
CA GLN A 118 2.30 -9.84 -6.57
C GLN A 118 1.75 -10.04 -7.99
N ASP A 119 2.54 -10.64 -8.88
CA ASP A 119 2.18 -10.91 -10.28
C ASP A 119 1.04 -11.92 -10.42
N GLU A 120 1.01 -12.97 -9.59
CA GLU A 120 -0.08 -13.95 -9.60
C GLU A 120 -1.43 -13.35 -9.14
N ARG A 121 -1.42 -12.15 -8.55
CA ARG A 121 -2.59 -11.54 -7.90
C ARG A 121 -2.97 -10.17 -8.46
N VAL A 122 -2.18 -9.61 -9.36
CA VAL A 122 -2.51 -8.33 -9.99
C VAL A 122 -3.81 -8.49 -10.78
N PRO A 123 -4.80 -7.59 -10.59
CA PRO A 123 -6.04 -7.68 -11.33
C PRO A 123 -5.80 -7.39 -12.82
N ALA A 124 -6.53 -8.08 -13.69
CA ALA A 124 -6.55 -7.76 -15.10
C ALA A 124 -7.06 -6.32 -15.28
N ILE A 125 -6.18 -5.45 -15.77
CA ILE A 125 -6.53 -4.12 -16.26
C ILE A 125 -7.07 -4.33 -17.68
N GLY A 126 -8.40 -4.32 -17.80
CA GLY A 126 -9.11 -4.48 -19.07
C GLY A 126 -8.91 -3.30 -20.02
#